data_AF-A0A3B0VWJ9-F1
#
_entry.id   AF-A0A3B0VWJ9-F1
#
_cell.length_a   1.000
_cell.length_b   1.000
_cell.length_c   1.000
_cell.angle_alpha   90.00
_cell.angle_beta   90.00
_cell.angle_gamma   90.00
#
_symmetry.space_group_name_H-M   'P 1'
#
loop_
_entity.id
_entity.type
_entity.pdbx_description
1 polymer ?
#
loop_
_entity_poly.entity_id
_entity_poly.type
_entity_poly.pdbx_seq_one_letter_code
_entity_poly.pdbx_strand_id
1 'polypeptide(L)'
;MLEQFEAITSVPCFEYWLLLHFNYITHPYCKTENKSICEKVIQELKCYLPDYEKGISGVFSELLDKMDGAIASSKGVLAEANRNETDNPSTHVHELVEYLKNLKSNTMK
;
A
#
# COMPACT_ATOMS: atom_id res chain seq x y z
N MET A 1 25.33 18.24 -9.31
CA MET A 1 24.22 17.34 -9.69
C MET A 1 23.24 17.42 -8.54
N LEU A 2 22.03 17.93 -8.75
CA LEU A 2 21.03 17.91 -7.68
C LEU A 2 20.57 16.45 -7.52
N GLU A 3 20.65 15.91 -6.31
CA GLU A 3 20.08 14.59 -6.02
C GLU A 3 18.57 14.68 -6.16
N GLN A 4 17.98 13.87 -7.05
CA GLN A 4 16.54 13.79 -7.23
C GLN A 4 15.99 12.81 -6.20
N PHE A 5 15.20 13.33 -5.26
CA PHE A 5 14.51 12.55 -4.23
C PHE A 5 13.02 12.47 -4.57
N GLU A 6 12.46 11.26 -4.54
CA GLU A 6 11.04 10.99 -4.76
C GLU A 6 10.47 10.28 -3.53
N ALA A 7 9.44 10.87 -2.94
CA ALA A 7 8.81 10.34 -1.73
C ALA A 7 7.70 9.34 -2.10
N ILE A 8 7.79 8.13 -1.58
CA ILE A 8 6.77 7.09 -1.75
C ILE A 8 5.96 7.00 -0.46
N THR A 9 4.77 7.60 -0.46
CA THR A 9 3.93 7.74 0.74
C THR A 9 2.76 6.74 0.74
N SER A 10 2.21 6.50 1.93
CA SER A 10 0.96 5.77 2.13
C SER A 10 0.18 6.45 3.24
N VAL A 11 -1.09 6.72 2.98
CA VAL A 11 -2.01 7.38 3.91
C VAL A 11 -3.14 6.38 4.23
N PRO A 12 -3.34 6.04 5.52
CA PRO A 12 -2.66 6.61 6.69
C PRO A 12 -1.28 6.01 6.99
N CYS A 13 -0.96 4.81 6.49
CA CYS A 13 0.30 4.12 6.80
C CYS A 13 0.65 3.05 5.77
N PHE A 14 1.87 2.51 5.84
CA PHE A 14 2.35 1.47 4.91
C PHE A 14 1.46 0.21 4.91
N GLU A 15 0.86 -0.15 6.04
CA GLU A 15 -0.02 -1.33 6.15
C GLU A 15 -1.25 -1.24 5.23
N TYR A 16 -1.61 -0.04 4.78
CA TYR A 16 -2.64 0.14 3.76
C TYR A 16 -2.25 -0.50 2.41
N TRP A 17 -0.98 -0.40 2.01
CA TRP A 17 -0.48 -1.10 0.82
C TRP A 17 -0.63 -2.63 0.96
N LEU A 18 -0.43 -3.18 2.15
CA LEU A 18 -0.61 -4.62 2.39
C LEU A 18 -2.08 -5.03 2.24
N LEU A 19 -3.02 -4.22 2.75
CA LEU A 19 -4.46 -4.45 2.60
C LEU A 19 -4.90 -4.54 1.14
N LEU A 20 -4.33 -3.72 0.26
CA LEU A 20 -4.69 -3.67 -1.16
C LEU A 20 -4.35 -4.96 -1.93
N HIS A 21 -3.58 -5.88 -1.35
CA HIS A 21 -3.38 -7.22 -1.92
C HIS A 21 -4.61 -8.11 -1.79
N PHE A 22 -5.52 -7.78 -0.87
CA PHE A 22 -6.70 -8.59 -0.59
C PHE A 22 -8.00 -7.95 -1.07
N ASN A 23 -8.11 -6.62 -1.00
CA ASN A 23 -9.34 -5.94 -1.34
C ASN A 23 -9.10 -4.53 -1.90
N TYR A 24 -10.01 -4.08 -2.76
CA TYR A 24 -10.08 -2.70 -3.23
C TYR A 24 -10.86 -1.87 -2.20
N ILE A 25 -10.16 -1.02 -1.44
CA ILE A 25 -10.72 -0.27 -0.32
C ILE A 25 -10.59 1.22 -0.62
N THR A 26 -11.67 1.99 -0.51
CA THR A 26 -11.63 3.44 -0.74
C THR A 26 -12.26 4.25 0.39
N HIS A 27 -12.85 3.58 1.39
CA HIS A 27 -13.41 4.30 2.53
C HIS A 27 -12.31 4.93 3.39
N PRO A 28 -12.48 6.18 3.84
CA PRO A 28 -11.49 6.83 4.68
C PRO A 28 -11.36 6.13 6.03
N TYR A 29 -10.14 6.10 6.56
CA TYR A 29 -9.91 5.67 7.94
C TYR A 29 -10.02 6.87 8.88
N CYS A 30 -10.60 6.65 10.06
CA CYS A 30 -10.70 7.68 11.10
C CYS A 30 -10.19 7.13 12.42
N LYS A 31 -9.52 7.97 13.20
CA LYS A 31 -9.20 7.63 14.60
C LYS A 31 -10.49 7.46 15.41
N THR A 32 -10.43 6.61 16.42
CA THR A 32 -11.46 6.50 17.47
C THR A 32 -10.84 6.85 18.81
N GLU A 33 -11.63 6.97 19.87
CA GLU A 33 -11.13 7.31 21.22
C GLU A 33 -9.99 6.40 21.68
N ASN A 34 -10.05 5.11 21.34
CA ASN A 34 -9.11 4.09 21.82
C ASN A 34 -8.12 3.58 20.77
N LYS A 35 -8.20 4.05 19.52
CA LYS A 35 -7.34 3.56 18.42
C LYS A 35 -7.00 4.68 17.46
N SER A 36 -5.72 4.79 17.15
CA SER A 36 -5.19 5.61 16.06
C SER A 36 -5.74 5.15 14.71
N ILE A 37 -5.62 6.03 13.72
CA ILE A 37 -6.01 5.75 12.34
C ILE A 37 -5.24 4.54 11.76
N CYS A 38 -3.95 4.40 12.08
CA CYS A 38 -3.13 3.28 11.63
C CYS A 38 -3.53 1.96 12.29
N GLU A 39 -3.94 1.98 13.56
CA GLU A 39 -4.44 0.78 14.26
C GLU A 39 -5.75 0.26 13.65
N LYS A 40 -6.55 1.13 13.01
CA LYS A 40 -7.74 0.70 12.26
C LYS A 40 -7.35 -0.07 10.99
N VAL A 41 -6.36 0.42 10.25
CA VAL A 41 -5.81 -0.27 9.08
C VAL A 41 -5.26 -1.63 9.48
N ILE A 42 -4.46 -1.69 10.55
CA ILE A 42 -3.88 -2.96 11.04
C ILE A 42 -4.98 -3.91 11.51
N GLN A 43 -6.03 -3.41 12.16
CA GLN A 43 -7.16 -4.23 12.60
C GLN A 43 -7.87 -4.89 11.41
N GLU A 44 -8.08 -4.16 10.31
CA GLU A 44 -8.66 -4.71 9.08
C GLU A 44 -7.69 -5.67 8.38
N LEU A 45 -6.38 -5.35 8.36
CA LEU A 45 -5.36 -6.22 7.78
C LEU A 45 -5.34 -7.59 8.47
N LYS A 46 -5.53 -7.61 9.78
CA LYS A 46 -5.62 -8.85 10.57
C LYS A 46 -6.83 -9.73 10.21
N CYS A 47 -7.82 -9.23 9.48
CA CYS A 47 -8.89 -10.07 8.93
C CYS A 47 -8.38 -10.97 7.79
N TYR A 48 -7.28 -10.58 7.12
CA TYR A 48 -6.66 -11.32 6.02
C TYR A 48 -5.35 -11.98 6.44
N LEU A 49 -4.60 -11.34 7.34
CA LEU A 49 -3.34 -11.83 7.91
C LEU A 49 -3.45 -11.85 9.45
N PRO A 50 -4.10 -12.86 10.06
CA PRO A 50 -4.41 -12.89 11.50
C PRO A 50 -3.18 -12.72 12.40
N ASP A 51 -2.05 -13.28 11.99
CA ASP A 51 -0.78 -13.26 12.73
C ASP A 51 0.10 -12.04 12.40
N TYR A 52 -0.41 -11.07 11.63
CA TYR A 52 0.36 -9.90 11.24
C TYR A 52 0.75 -9.05 12.45
N GLU A 53 2.05 -8.84 12.62
CA GLU A 53 2.64 -7.84 13.50
C GLU A 53 3.69 -7.04 12.73
N LYS A 54 3.93 -5.79 13.14
CA LYS A 54 4.92 -4.94 12.46
C LYS A 54 6.30 -5.59 12.52
N GLY A 55 6.93 -5.72 11.36
CA GLY A 55 8.26 -6.33 11.24
C GLY A 55 8.26 -7.86 11.20
N ILE A 56 7.09 -8.51 11.11
CA ILE A 56 7.03 -9.96 10.88
C ILE A 56 7.63 -10.33 9.51
N SER A 57 8.37 -11.43 9.46
CA SER A 57 8.98 -11.95 8.23
C SER A 57 7.97 -12.79 7.43
N GLY A 58 8.28 -13.03 6.15
CA GLY A 58 7.48 -13.91 5.29
C GLY A 58 6.30 -13.25 4.58
N VAL A 59 5.82 -12.09 5.04
CA VAL A 59 4.68 -11.35 4.43
C VAL A 59 4.88 -11.13 2.94
N PHE A 60 6.08 -10.73 2.52
CA PHE A 60 6.36 -10.52 1.08
C PHE A 60 6.12 -11.78 0.24
N SER A 61 6.58 -12.94 0.72
CA SER A 61 6.42 -14.20 0.02
C SER A 61 4.95 -14.62 -0.07
N GLU A 62 4.17 -14.35 0.97
CA GLU A 62 2.73 -14.65 1.02
C GLU A 62 1.89 -13.74 0.09
N LEU A 63 2.37 -12.53 -0.16
CA LEU A 63 1.69 -11.52 -0.97
C LEU A 63 2.16 -11.47 -2.43
N LEU A 64 3.24 -12.17 -2.77
CA LEU A 64 3.88 -12.07 -4.09
C LEU A 64 2.95 -12.44 -5.25
N ASP A 65 2.09 -13.44 -5.06
CA ASP A 65 1.12 -13.91 -6.04
C ASP A 65 -0.01 -12.89 -6.31
N LYS A 66 -0.26 -11.98 -5.37
CA LYS A 66 -1.31 -10.94 -5.42
C LYS A 66 -0.77 -9.58 -5.86
N MET A 67 0.54 -9.48 -6.13
CA MET A 67 1.22 -8.21 -6.40
C MET A 67 0.58 -7.39 -7.53
N ASP A 68 0.23 -8.03 -8.66
CA ASP A 68 -0.38 -7.32 -9.79
C ASP A 68 -1.78 -6.79 -9.44
N GLY A 69 -2.52 -7.52 -8.59
CA GLY A 69 -3.79 -7.06 -8.03
C GLY A 69 -3.62 -5.84 -7.12
N ALA A 70 -2.61 -5.87 -6.24
CA ALA A 70 -2.30 -4.74 -5.36
C ALA A 70 -1.91 -3.47 -6.14
N ILE A 71 -1.12 -3.63 -7.21
CA ILE A 71 -0.76 -2.53 -8.12
C ILE A 71 -2.02 -1.94 -8.76
N ALA A 72 -2.91 -2.77 -9.31
CA ALA A 72 -4.14 -2.32 -9.94
C ALA A 72 -5.06 -1.60 -8.94
N SER A 73 -5.23 -2.18 -7.74
CA SER A 73 -6.00 -1.58 -6.65
C SER A 73 -5.44 -0.22 -6.26
N SER A 74 -4.12 -0.11 -6.03
CA SER A 74 -3.47 1.13 -5.63
C SER A 74 -3.61 2.24 -6.66
N LYS A 75 -3.49 1.93 -7.95
CA LYS A 75 -3.77 2.90 -9.04
C LYS A 75 -5.21 3.38 -9.02
N GLY A 76 -6.16 2.46 -8.85
CA GLY A 76 -7.58 2.79 -8.79
C GLY A 76 -7.94 3.65 -7.59
N VAL A 77 -7.41 3.32 -6.41
CA VAL A 77 -7.60 4.09 -5.17
C VAL A 77 -7.00 5.48 -5.32
N LEU A 78 -5.76 5.60 -5.83
CA LEU A 78 -5.12 6.90 -6.00
C LEU A 78 -5.90 7.79 -6.99
N ALA A 79 -6.43 7.22 -8.06
CA ALA A 79 -7.31 7.93 -8.98
C ALA A 79 -8.60 8.42 -8.30
N GLU A 80 -9.19 7.61 -7.41
CA GLU A 80 -10.37 8.00 -6.63
C GLU A 80 -10.08 9.09 -5.60
N ALA A 81 -8.98 8.95 -4.88
CA ALA A 81 -8.50 9.92 -3.90
C ALA A 81 -8.28 11.30 -4.58
N ASN A 82 -7.62 11.32 -5.73
CA ASN A 82 -7.44 12.53 -6.55
C ASN A 82 -8.77 13.13 -7.03
N ARG A 83 -9.73 12.31 -7.48
CA ARG A 83 -11.07 12.80 -7.89
C ARG A 83 -11.85 13.42 -6.74
N ASN A 84 -11.63 12.94 -5.52
CA ASN A 84 -12.34 13.37 -4.32
C ASN A 84 -11.53 14.40 -3.49
N GLU A 85 -10.41 14.90 -4.01
CA GLU A 85 -9.53 15.87 -3.35
C GLU A 85 -9.13 15.43 -1.92
N THR A 86 -8.86 14.14 -1.74
CA THR A 86 -8.43 13.52 -0.47
C THR A 86 -7.19 12.66 -0.71
N ASP A 87 -6.44 12.37 0.35
CA ASP A 87 -5.38 11.37 0.36
C ASP A 87 -5.72 10.16 1.23
N ASN A 88 -6.85 10.17 1.95
CA ASN A 88 -7.26 9.11 2.87
C ASN A 88 -8.39 8.23 2.27
N PRO A 89 -8.11 6.97 1.90
CA PRO A 89 -6.80 6.32 1.88
C PRO A 89 -6.12 6.40 0.50
N SER A 90 -4.78 6.36 0.46
CA SER A 90 -4.00 6.35 -0.78
C SER A 90 -2.59 5.78 -0.56
N THR A 91 -1.93 5.35 -1.63
CA THR A 91 -0.53 4.92 -1.57
C THR A 91 0.15 5.02 -2.93
N HIS A 92 1.42 5.40 -2.92
CA HIS A 92 2.31 5.46 -4.08
C HIS A 92 3.25 4.25 -4.17
N VAL A 93 3.11 3.26 -3.29
CA VAL A 93 4.04 2.10 -3.26
C VAL A 93 4.05 1.31 -4.56
N HIS A 94 2.94 1.31 -5.31
CA HIS A 94 2.87 0.70 -6.63
C HIS A 94 3.89 1.29 -7.62
N GLU A 95 4.18 2.59 -7.55
CA GLU A 95 5.16 3.27 -8.42
C GLU A 95 6.57 2.70 -8.19
N LEU A 96 6.96 2.55 -6.92
CA LEU A 96 8.23 1.94 -6.55
C LEU A 96 8.32 0.48 -7.01
N VAL A 97 7.27 -0.30 -6.79
CA VAL A 97 7.24 -1.72 -7.18
C VAL A 97 7.35 -1.85 -8.71
N GLU A 98 6.62 -1.05 -9.47
CA GLU A 98 6.69 -1.06 -10.93
C GLU A 98 8.08 -0.63 -11.42
N TYR A 99 8.68 0.40 -10.82
CA TYR A 99 10.05 0.81 -11.10
C TYR A 99 11.04 -0.36 -10.90
N LEU A 100 10.98 -1.04 -9.74
CA LEU A 100 11.86 -2.18 -9.44
C LEU A 100 11.64 -3.37 -10.39
N LYS A 101 10.38 -3.67 -10.75
CA LYS A 101 10.05 -4.72 -11.74
C LYS A 101 10.65 -4.39 -13.12
N ASN A 102 10.62 -3.12 -13.51
CA ASN A 102 11.16 -2.67 -14.79
C ASN A 102 12.68 -2.61 -14.83
N LEU A 103 13.35 -2.34 -13.70
CA LEU A 103 14.81 -2.45 -13.61
C LEU A 103 15.28 -3.85 -13.99
N LYS A 104 14.64 -4.90 -13.44
CA LYS A 104 14.97 -6.30 -13.75
C LYS A 104 14.85 -6.61 -15.26
N SER A 105 13.89 -6.00 -15.95
CA SER A 105 13.70 -6.19 -17.40
C SER A 105 14.78 -5.50 -18.23
N ASN A 106 15.34 -4.40 -17.74
CA ASN A 106 16.39 -3.63 -18.44
C ASN A 106 17.80 -4.19 -18.22
N THR A 107 18.05 -4.98 -17.17
CA THR A 107 19.34 -5.65 -16.94
C THR A 107 19.58 -6.85 -17.89
N MET A 108 18.60 -7.24 -18.71
CA MET A 108 18.72 -8.31 -19.71
C MET A 108 18.83 -7.79 -21.16
N LYS A 109 19.16 -6.51 -21.35
CA LYS A 109 19.52 -5.92 -22.66
C LYS A 109 20.99 -5.56 -22.71
#